data_AF-A0A2V3HZN9-F1
#
_entry.id   AF-A0A2V3HZN9-F1
#
_cell.length_a   1.000
_cell.length_b   1.000
_cell.length_c   1.000
_cell.angle_alpha   90.00
_cell.angle_beta   90.00
_cell.angle_gamma   90.00
#
_symmetry.space_group_name_H-M   'P 1'
#
loop_
_entity.id
_entity.type
_entity.pdbx_description
1 polymer ?
#
loop_
_entity_poly.entity_id
_entity_poly.type
_entity_poly.pdbx_seq_one_letter_code
_entity_poly.pdbx_strand_id
1 'polypeptide(L)'
;LRAGRGLLLLTEWGDLYSHVDHLNELTGPYGIHIQKDRVTDLEEHVSHQVKLGGIVLDEQPMPHYVRIRNFSEHPITEGLSELIYFSGCSLKTSEPAVAVASTAATSFGDLDLDIELDDDEEQGILTIAAASEIEGRMLVVGDSNIAANGYVEQGDNLAFIIQTIEWLLRER
;
A
#
# COMPACT_ATOMS: atom_id res chain seq x y z
N LEU A 1 -12.96 16.60 0.99
CA LEU A 1 -13.06 16.37 -0.47
C LEU A 1 -14.06 17.29 -1.17
N ARG A 2 -15.13 17.73 -0.50
CA ARG A 2 -16.06 18.76 -1.00
C ARG A 2 -15.36 19.91 -1.74
N ALA A 3 -16.00 20.35 -2.83
CA ALA A 3 -15.52 21.36 -3.78
C ALA A 3 -14.31 20.93 -4.63
N GLY A 4 -14.19 19.64 -4.95
CA GLY A 4 -13.24 19.14 -5.96
C GLY A 4 -11.79 19.02 -5.50
N ARG A 5 -11.54 19.10 -4.19
CA ARG A 5 -10.19 19.01 -3.58
C ARG A 5 -9.63 17.59 -3.66
N GLY A 6 -8.30 17.48 -3.66
CA GLY A 6 -7.57 16.23 -3.54
C GLY A 6 -7.22 15.89 -2.09
N LEU A 7 -7.20 14.60 -1.73
CA LEU A 7 -6.61 14.07 -0.50
C LEU A 7 -5.74 12.84 -0.81
N LEU A 8 -4.48 12.90 -0.38
CA LEU A 8 -3.64 11.72 -0.22
C LEU A 8 -3.63 11.35 1.26
N LEU A 9 -4.04 10.11 1.57
CA LEU A 9 -3.89 9.54 2.90
C LEU A 9 -2.92 8.36 2.82
N LEU A 10 -1.79 8.49 3.49
CA LEU A 10 -0.87 7.39 3.71
C LEU A 10 -1.09 6.87 5.13
N THR A 11 -1.23 5.56 5.26
CA THR A 11 -1.51 4.87 6.54
C THR A 11 -0.39 3.87 6.81
N GLU A 12 -0.37 3.23 7.97
CA GLU A 12 0.72 2.33 8.34
C GLU A 12 0.20 1.25 9.28
N TRP A 13 0.74 0.04 9.13
CA TRP A 13 0.75 -1.08 10.08
C TRP A 13 -0.54 -1.28 10.90
N GLY A 14 -1.26 -2.36 10.59
CA GLY A 14 -2.39 -2.94 11.31
C GLY A 14 -2.68 -2.40 12.72
N ASP A 15 -3.43 -1.29 12.77
CA ASP A 15 -3.92 -0.63 13.99
C ASP A 15 -2.89 -0.44 15.12
N LEU A 16 -1.59 -0.33 14.81
CA LEU A 16 -0.49 -0.25 15.79
C LEU A 16 -0.73 0.83 16.86
N TYR A 17 -1.44 1.90 16.49
CA TYR A 17 -1.76 3.04 17.35
C TYR A 17 -3.26 3.22 17.62
N SER A 18 -4.10 2.21 17.32
CA SER A 18 -5.56 2.28 17.50
C SER A 18 -6.19 3.46 16.76
N HIS A 19 -5.76 3.70 15.52
CA HIS A 19 -6.20 4.81 14.67
C HIS A 19 -7.06 4.37 13.49
N VAL A 20 -7.08 3.08 13.16
CA VAL A 20 -7.77 2.56 11.98
C VAL A 20 -9.26 2.92 12.01
N ASP A 21 -9.91 2.77 13.16
CA ASP A 21 -11.34 3.08 13.30
C ASP A 21 -11.64 4.56 13.04
N HIS A 22 -10.78 5.47 13.52
CA HIS A 22 -10.91 6.91 13.29
C HIS A 22 -10.61 7.31 11.84
N LEU A 23 -9.63 6.68 11.21
CA LEU A 23 -9.33 6.92 9.79
C LEU A 23 -10.47 6.39 8.90
N ASN A 24 -11.10 5.29 9.29
CA ASN A 24 -12.26 4.74 8.60
C ASN A 24 -13.51 5.61 8.70
N GLU A 25 -13.67 6.43 9.76
CA GLU A 25 -14.70 7.48 9.78
C GLU A 25 -14.52 8.50 8.63
N LEU A 26 -13.28 8.75 8.21
CA LEU A 26 -12.93 9.64 7.10
C LEU A 26 -13.05 8.96 5.74
N THR A 27 -12.55 7.73 5.59
CA THR A 27 -12.42 7.04 4.30
C THR A 27 -13.64 6.20 3.93
N GLY A 28 -14.37 5.67 4.91
CA GLY A 28 -15.54 4.81 4.72
C GLY A 28 -16.63 5.42 3.84
N PRO A 29 -17.01 6.71 3.99
CA PRO A 29 -17.97 7.36 3.10
C PRO A 29 -17.54 7.43 1.63
N TYR A 30 -16.25 7.22 1.34
CA TYR A 30 -15.69 7.21 -0.01
C TYR A 30 -15.45 5.79 -0.54
N GLY A 31 -15.87 4.77 0.21
CA GLY A 31 -15.80 3.36 -0.19
C GLY A 31 -14.51 2.64 0.20
N ILE A 32 -13.63 3.25 1.01
CA ILE A 32 -12.32 2.68 1.36
C ILE A 32 -12.26 2.39 2.87
N HIS A 33 -11.94 1.15 3.24
CA HIS A 33 -11.77 0.71 4.62
C HIS A 33 -10.36 0.14 4.85
N ILE A 34 -9.59 0.81 5.69
CA ILE A 34 -8.27 0.39 6.14
C ILE A 34 -8.43 -0.83 7.06
N GLN A 35 -7.65 -1.88 6.82
CA GLN A 35 -7.67 -3.10 7.63
C GLN A 35 -6.66 -3.02 8.78
N LYS A 36 -6.79 -3.95 9.74
CA LYS A 36 -5.94 -4.03 10.95
C LYS A 36 -4.83 -5.08 10.81
N ASP A 37 -4.51 -5.47 9.60
CA ASP A 37 -3.48 -6.45 9.26
C ASP A 37 -2.15 -5.78 8.87
N ARG A 38 -1.12 -6.60 8.69
CA ARG A 38 0.09 -6.25 7.96
C ARG A 38 0.18 -7.12 6.72
N VAL A 39 0.38 -6.50 5.57
CA VAL A 39 0.53 -7.23 4.32
C VAL A 39 1.87 -7.96 4.32
N THR A 40 1.81 -9.28 4.15
CA THR A 40 2.96 -10.18 4.15
C THR A 40 2.91 -11.10 2.92
N ASP A 41 4.05 -11.42 2.33
CA ASP A 41 4.18 -12.38 1.23
C ASP A 41 5.49 -13.18 1.33
N LEU A 42 5.39 -14.51 1.35
CA LEU A 42 6.54 -15.42 1.46
C LEU A 42 7.24 -15.71 0.12
N GLU A 43 6.72 -15.22 -1.00
CA GLU A 43 7.25 -15.42 -2.35
C GLU A 43 7.62 -14.08 -3.02
N GLU A 44 6.71 -13.10 -2.98
CA GLU A 44 6.82 -11.81 -3.65
C GLU A 44 7.30 -10.71 -2.70
N HIS A 45 8.51 -10.86 -2.17
CA HIS A 45 9.11 -9.90 -1.24
C HIS A 45 10.53 -9.50 -1.64
N VAL A 46 11.06 -8.47 -0.99
CA VAL A 46 12.48 -8.08 -1.12
C VAL A 46 13.33 -8.77 -0.06
N SER A 47 14.64 -8.87 -0.33
CA SER A 47 15.62 -9.28 0.66
C SER A 47 16.50 -8.10 1.07
N HIS A 48 16.86 -8.04 2.34
CA HIS A 48 17.79 -7.04 2.88
C HIS A 48 19.21 -7.59 2.86
N GLN A 49 20.12 -6.87 2.21
CA GLN A 49 21.55 -7.24 2.20
C GLN A 49 22.30 -6.55 3.33
N VAL A 50 22.90 -7.35 4.21
CA VAL A 50 23.80 -6.86 5.24
C VAL A 50 25.18 -6.64 4.62
N LYS A 51 25.63 -5.39 4.55
CA LYS A 51 26.92 -5.02 3.96
C LYS A 51 27.90 -4.46 4.98
N LEU A 52 29.16 -4.89 4.91
CA LEU A 52 30.27 -4.29 5.66
C LEU A 52 31.39 -3.88 4.69
N GLY A 53 31.68 -2.58 4.62
CA GLY A 53 32.70 -2.06 3.70
C GLY A 53 32.41 -2.32 2.21
N GLY A 54 31.13 -2.40 1.83
CA GLY A 54 30.69 -2.70 0.46
C GLY A 54 30.64 -4.20 0.11
N ILE A 55 31.05 -5.08 1.02
CA ILE A 55 30.95 -6.54 0.85
C ILE A 55 29.62 -7.02 1.44
N VAL A 56 28.86 -7.80 0.67
CA VAL A 56 27.66 -8.48 1.16
C VAL A 56 28.08 -9.61 2.08
N LEU A 57 27.66 -9.55 3.34
CA LEU A 57 27.93 -10.56 4.35
C LEU A 57 26.77 -11.55 4.49
N ASP A 58 25.54 -11.08 4.30
CA ASP A 58 24.32 -11.86 4.45
C ASP A 58 23.19 -11.24 3.63
N GLU A 59 22.17 -12.04 3.32
CA GLU A 59 20.94 -11.62 2.65
C GLU A 59 19.75 -12.28 3.33
N GLN A 60 18.89 -11.46 3.93
CA GLN A 60 17.76 -11.92 4.72
C GLN A 60 16.44 -11.56 4.03
N PRO A 61 15.52 -12.51 3.84
CA PRO A 61 14.21 -12.21 3.29
C PRO A 61 13.45 -11.28 4.24
N MET A 62 12.69 -10.34 3.67
CA MET A 62 11.81 -9.41 4.39
C MET A 62 10.38 -9.60 3.90
N PRO A 63 9.64 -10.64 4.35
CA PRO A 63 8.32 -10.99 3.79
C PRO A 63 7.25 -9.89 3.89
N HIS A 64 7.39 -8.96 4.83
CA HIS A 64 6.51 -7.80 4.98
C HIS A 64 6.93 -6.61 4.08
N TYR A 65 8.04 -6.71 3.34
CA TYR A 65 8.43 -5.75 2.30
C TYR A 65 8.08 -6.34 0.93
N VAL A 66 6.80 -6.19 0.56
CA VAL A 66 6.15 -6.89 -0.53
C VAL A 66 6.37 -6.18 -1.87
N ARG A 67 6.57 -6.96 -2.93
CA ARG A 67 6.66 -6.48 -4.31
C ARG A 67 5.27 -6.45 -4.93
N ILE A 68 4.84 -5.26 -5.35
CA ILE A 68 3.52 -5.02 -5.92
C ILE A 68 3.64 -4.83 -7.42
N ARG A 69 3.02 -5.72 -8.19
CA ARG A 69 3.01 -5.66 -9.67
C ARG A 69 1.61 -5.74 -10.28
N ASN A 70 0.58 -5.92 -9.46
CA ASN A 70 -0.79 -5.97 -9.92
C ASN A 70 -1.40 -4.56 -9.82
N PHE A 71 -1.48 -3.89 -10.96
CA PHE A 71 -2.05 -2.55 -11.09
C PHE A 71 -3.35 -2.61 -11.90
N SER A 72 -4.38 -1.89 -11.46
CA SER A 72 -5.53 -1.62 -12.31
C SER A 72 -5.17 -0.54 -13.33
N GLU A 73 -5.94 -0.45 -14.41
CA GLU A 73 -5.87 0.70 -15.30
C GLU A 73 -6.33 1.96 -14.55
N HIS A 74 -5.40 2.86 -14.25
CA HIS A 74 -5.66 4.13 -13.57
C HIS A 74 -4.55 5.13 -13.90
N PRO A 75 -4.81 6.46 -14.01
CA PRO A 75 -3.77 7.43 -14.33
C PRO A 75 -2.58 7.46 -13.36
N ILE A 76 -2.80 7.07 -12.10
CA ILE A 76 -1.80 7.01 -11.02
C ILE A 76 -0.82 5.83 -11.21
N THR A 77 -1.23 4.79 -11.93
CA THR A 77 -0.48 3.55 -12.11
C THR A 77 0.05 3.38 -13.53
N GLU A 78 -0.06 4.43 -14.35
CA GLU A 78 0.34 4.37 -15.75
C GLU A 78 1.86 4.19 -15.88
N GLY A 79 2.26 3.13 -16.59
CA GLY A 79 3.66 2.83 -16.88
C GLY A 79 4.48 2.35 -15.68
N LEU A 80 3.86 2.11 -14.52
CA LEU A 80 4.54 1.50 -13.38
C LEU A 80 4.78 0.02 -13.64
N SER A 81 5.93 -0.47 -13.18
CA SER A 81 6.35 -1.86 -13.29
C SER A 81 6.33 -2.59 -11.95
N GLU A 82 6.73 -1.91 -10.88
CA GLU A 82 6.78 -2.48 -9.53
C GLU A 82 6.73 -1.37 -8.47
N LEU A 83 5.97 -1.59 -7.39
CA LEU A 83 6.13 -0.83 -6.15
C LEU A 83 6.73 -1.75 -5.09
N ILE A 84 7.55 -1.17 -4.20
CA ILE A 84 7.98 -1.86 -2.99
C ILE A 84 7.16 -1.30 -1.83
N TYR A 85 6.43 -2.19 -1.17
CA TYR A 85 5.45 -1.89 -0.15
C TYR A 85 5.97 -2.31 1.22
N PHE A 86 6.11 -1.36 2.14
CA PHE A 86 6.92 -1.52 3.36
C PHE A 86 6.03 -1.72 4.59
N SER A 87 5.64 -2.97 4.83
CA SER A 87 4.88 -3.39 6.01
C SER A 87 3.53 -2.68 6.17
N GLY A 88 2.94 -2.14 5.12
CA GLY A 88 1.62 -1.50 5.21
C GLY A 88 0.48 -2.48 5.51
N CYS A 89 -0.72 -1.95 5.67
CA CYS A 89 -1.96 -2.72 5.86
C CYS A 89 -2.76 -2.86 4.56
N SER A 90 -3.61 -3.87 4.48
CA SER A 90 -4.52 -4.02 3.36
C SER A 90 -5.69 -3.04 3.46
N LEU A 91 -6.38 -2.86 2.33
CA LEU A 91 -7.59 -2.06 2.20
C LEU A 91 -8.73 -2.93 1.69
N LYS A 92 -9.95 -2.67 2.16
CA LYS A 92 -11.19 -3.17 1.54
C LYS A 92 -11.86 -2.03 0.79
N THR A 93 -12.23 -2.31 -0.46
CA THR A 93 -12.87 -1.36 -1.36
C THR A 93 -14.31 -1.74 -1.63
N SER A 94 -15.14 -0.72 -1.82
CA SER A 94 -16.55 -0.83 -2.20
C SER A 94 -16.89 0.37 -3.06
N GLU A 95 -17.83 0.21 -3.99
CA GLU A 95 -18.30 1.29 -4.86
C GLU A 95 -18.63 2.55 -4.02
N PRO A 96 -18.07 3.72 -4.37
CA PRO A 96 -17.43 4.10 -5.64
C PRO A 96 -15.92 3.82 -5.77
N ALA A 97 -15.28 3.32 -4.71
CA ALA A 97 -13.83 3.22 -4.68
C ALA A 97 -13.35 2.06 -5.53
N VAL A 98 -12.20 2.26 -6.17
CA VAL A 98 -11.52 1.23 -6.97
C VAL A 98 -10.16 0.93 -6.38
N ALA A 99 -9.79 -0.34 -6.35
CA ALA A 99 -8.42 -0.75 -6.08
C ALA A 99 -7.54 -0.32 -7.26
N VAL A 100 -6.44 0.39 -6.99
CA VAL A 100 -5.48 0.80 -8.04
C VAL A 100 -4.20 -0.04 -8.02
N ALA A 101 -3.83 -0.56 -6.86
CA ALA A 101 -2.73 -1.49 -6.72
C ALA A 101 -3.09 -2.59 -5.71
N SER A 102 -2.63 -3.80 -5.96
CA SER A 102 -2.91 -4.96 -5.12
C SER A 102 -1.75 -5.95 -5.09
N THR A 103 -1.71 -6.79 -4.07
CA THR A 103 -0.69 -7.81 -3.91
C THR A 103 -0.86 -8.98 -4.89
N ALA A 104 0.05 -9.96 -4.84
CA ALA A 104 -0.11 -11.25 -5.49
C ALA A 104 -1.12 -12.14 -4.71
N ALA A 105 -1.57 -13.24 -5.33
CA ALA A 105 -2.50 -14.16 -4.69
C ALA A 105 -1.87 -14.98 -3.54
N THR A 106 -0.54 -14.96 -3.43
CA THR A 106 0.25 -15.61 -2.37
C THR A 106 0.29 -14.83 -1.08
N SER A 107 -0.06 -13.54 -1.12
CA SER A 107 0.03 -12.65 0.04
C SER A 107 -1.11 -12.89 1.02
N PHE A 108 -0.90 -12.48 2.26
CA PHE A 108 -1.90 -12.55 3.31
C PHE A 108 -1.82 -11.35 4.25
N GLY A 109 -2.93 -11.10 4.94
CA GLY A 109 -3.02 -10.09 5.99
C GLY A 109 -2.64 -10.70 7.33
N ASP A 110 -1.39 -10.50 7.72
CA ASP A 110 -0.79 -10.96 8.98
C ASP A 110 -1.32 -10.13 10.16
N LEU A 111 -2.16 -10.73 11.01
CA LEU A 111 -2.90 -10.08 12.09
C LEU A 111 -2.11 -10.01 13.39
N ASP A 112 -1.26 -11.00 13.67
CA ASP A 112 -0.51 -11.11 14.93
C ASP A 112 0.98 -10.79 14.80
N LEU A 113 1.43 -10.57 13.56
CA LEU A 113 2.74 -10.10 13.13
C LEU A 113 3.86 -11.14 13.18
N ASP A 114 3.53 -12.43 13.21
CA ASP A 114 4.49 -13.52 13.33
C ASP A 114 5.08 -14.02 11.98
N ILE A 115 4.55 -13.54 10.85
CA ILE A 115 4.98 -13.88 9.47
C ILE A 115 4.59 -15.33 9.08
N GLU A 116 3.69 -15.97 9.81
CA GLU A 116 3.07 -17.24 9.46
C GLU A 116 1.62 -17.01 9.02
N LEU A 117 1.11 -17.86 8.12
CA LEU A 117 -0.29 -17.76 7.68
C LEU A 117 -1.17 -18.61 8.58
N ASP A 118 -2.09 -17.96 9.29
CA ASP A 118 -3.04 -18.60 10.19
C ASP A 118 -4.44 -18.84 9.58
N ASP A 119 -5.23 -19.71 10.22
CA ASP A 119 -6.58 -20.10 9.77
C ASP A 119 -7.59 -18.93 9.76
N ASP A 120 -7.36 -17.88 10.55
CA ASP A 120 -8.21 -16.69 10.64
C ASP A 120 -7.71 -15.50 9.81
N GLU A 121 -6.62 -15.68 9.07
CA GLU A 121 -6.04 -14.66 8.20
C GLU A 121 -6.51 -14.77 6.75
N GLU A 122 -6.68 -13.62 6.10
CA GLU A 122 -7.14 -13.56 4.72
C GLU A 122 -5.93 -13.69 3.77
N GLN A 123 -5.81 -14.85 3.11
CA GLN A 123 -4.87 -15.05 2.01
C GLN A 123 -5.51 -14.71 0.65
N GLY A 124 -4.78 -14.00 -0.20
CA GLY A 124 -5.17 -13.73 -1.58
C GLY A 124 -4.66 -12.40 -2.10
N ILE A 125 -5.35 -11.88 -3.12
CA ILE A 125 -5.07 -10.57 -3.68
C ILE A 125 -5.65 -9.51 -2.74
N LEU A 126 -4.77 -8.79 -2.04
CA LEU A 126 -5.13 -7.74 -1.10
C LEU A 126 -4.93 -6.37 -1.74
N THR A 127 -5.89 -5.46 -1.58
CA THR A 127 -5.72 -4.09 -2.08
C THR A 127 -4.76 -3.33 -1.18
N ILE A 128 -3.77 -2.64 -1.75
CA ILE A 128 -2.80 -1.83 -0.98
C ILE A 128 -2.93 -0.33 -1.24
N ALA A 129 -3.53 0.04 -2.37
CA ALA A 129 -3.89 1.41 -2.68
C ALA A 129 -5.26 1.45 -3.37
N ALA A 130 -6.09 2.40 -2.95
CA ALA A 130 -7.45 2.57 -3.45
C ALA A 130 -7.75 4.04 -3.74
N ALA A 131 -8.45 4.29 -4.84
CA ALA A 131 -8.84 5.62 -5.29
C ALA A 131 -10.37 5.80 -5.24
N SER A 132 -10.82 7.02 -4.96
CA SER A 132 -12.24 7.41 -4.99
C SER A 132 -12.39 8.82 -5.57
N GLU A 133 -13.40 9.01 -6.42
CA GLU A 133 -13.68 10.28 -7.11
C GLU A 133 -15.02 10.93 -6.71
N ILE A 134 -15.65 10.50 -5.60
CA ILE A 134 -16.88 11.15 -5.12
C ILE A 134 -16.57 12.53 -4.54
N GLU A 135 -17.09 13.58 -5.19
CA GLU A 135 -17.00 15.01 -4.81
C GLU A 135 -15.59 15.65 -4.82
N GLY A 136 -14.55 14.86 -5.08
CA GLY A 136 -13.13 15.23 -5.06
C GLY A 136 -12.28 14.06 -5.58
N ARG A 137 -10.98 14.06 -5.32
CA ARG A 137 -10.10 12.92 -5.63
C ARG A 137 -9.43 12.45 -4.34
N MET A 138 -9.56 11.18 -4.00
CA MET A 138 -8.94 10.57 -2.82
C MET A 138 -8.06 9.42 -3.29
N LEU A 139 -6.83 9.36 -2.78
CA LEU A 139 -6.06 8.13 -2.77
C LEU A 139 -5.73 7.77 -1.32
N VAL A 140 -5.99 6.52 -0.96
CA VAL A 140 -5.52 5.92 0.30
C VAL A 140 -4.49 4.87 -0.05
N VAL A 141 -3.35 4.89 0.62
CA VAL A 141 -2.31 3.86 0.54
C VAL A 141 -2.10 3.28 1.94
N GLY A 142 -2.08 1.96 2.04
CA GLY A 142 -1.91 1.26 3.32
C GLY A 142 -0.51 1.40 3.95
N ASP A 143 0.42 2.10 3.27
CA ASP A 143 1.83 2.27 3.63
C ASP A 143 2.26 3.75 3.57
N SER A 144 2.85 4.24 4.66
CA SER A 144 3.40 5.58 4.84
C SER A 144 4.85 5.67 4.39
N ASN A 145 5.58 4.56 4.50
CA ASN A 145 6.99 4.46 4.19
C ASN A 145 7.24 4.48 2.68
N ILE A 146 6.25 4.13 1.85
CA ILE A 146 6.35 4.24 0.38
C ILE A 146 6.84 5.61 -0.11
N ALA A 147 6.56 6.69 0.64
CA ALA A 147 6.97 8.07 0.34
C ALA A 147 8.12 8.59 1.22
N ALA A 148 8.63 7.78 2.16
CA ALA A 148 9.68 8.21 3.08
C ALA A 148 11.06 8.20 2.42
N ASN A 149 11.97 9.06 2.90
CA ASN A 149 13.29 9.28 2.31
C ASN A 149 14.11 8.00 2.07
N GLY A 150 13.96 6.98 2.92
CA GLY A 150 14.70 5.72 2.79
C GLY A 150 14.16 4.76 1.73
N TYR A 151 12.97 5.04 1.19
CA TYR A 151 12.14 4.05 0.49
C TYR A 151 11.53 4.57 -0.81
N VAL A 152 11.44 5.90 -0.98
CA VAL A 152 10.84 6.52 -2.17
C VAL A 152 11.55 6.17 -3.48
N GLU A 153 12.83 5.81 -3.43
CA GLU A 153 13.61 5.40 -4.60
C GLU A 153 13.53 3.89 -4.91
N GLN A 154 12.78 3.12 -4.13
CA GLN A 154 12.63 1.67 -4.32
C GLN A 154 11.51 1.38 -5.33
N GLY A 155 11.77 0.50 -6.30
CA GLY A 155 10.86 0.25 -7.42
C GLY A 155 10.49 1.57 -8.13
N ASP A 156 9.21 1.73 -8.45
CA ASP A 156 8.63 2.94 -9.05
C ASP A 156 7.91 3.83 -8.01
N ASN A 157 8.24 3.71 -6.72
CA ASN A 157 7.54 4.42 -5.64
C ASN A 157 7.50 5.95 -5.84
N LEU A 158 8.61 6.58 -6.23
CA LEU A 158 8.64 8.01 -6.53
C LEU A 158 7.69 8.38 -7.67
N ALA A 159 7.66 7.57 -8.74
CA ALA A 159 6.78 7.81 -9.88
C ALA A 159 5.31 7.70 -9.47
N PHE A 160 4.94 6.68 -8.69
CA PHE A 160 3.59 6.51 -8.15
C PHE A 160 3.15 7.71 -7.29
N ILE A 161 4.04 8.22 -6.42
CA ILE A 161 3.73 9.39 -5.59
C ILE A 161 3.59 10.67 -6.43
N ILE A 162 4.45 10.88 -7.42
CA ILE A 162 4.33 12.04 -8.33
C ILE A 162 3.02 11.97 -9.12
N GLN A 163 2.71 10.82 -9.74
CA GLN A 163 1.47 10.64 -10.51
C GLN A 163 0.23 10.78 -9.63
N THR A 164 0.30 10.33 -8.36
CA THR A 164 -0.74 10.58 -7.36
C THR A 164 -0.96 12.07 -7.14
N ILE A 165 0.10 12.84 -6.91
CA ILE A 165 0.01 14.29 -6.68
C ILE A 165 -0.56 14.99 -7.91
N GLU A 166 -0.07 14.69 -9.11
CA GLU A 166 -0.59 15.24 -10.38
C GLU A 166 -2.08 14.95 -10.55
N TRP A 167 -2.50 13.70 -10.30
CA TRP A 167 -3.90 13.30 -10.37
C TRP A 167 -4.74 14.04 -9.31
N LEU A 168 -4.28 14.17 -8.07
CA LEU A 168 -4.99 14.91 -7.03
C LEU A 168 -5.13 16.41 -7.36
N LEU A 169 -4.16 16.98 -8.09
CA LEU A 169 -4.17 18.36 -8.58
C LEU A 169 -4.94 18.55 -9.90
N ARG A 170 -5.41 17.46 -10.53
CA ARG A 170 -6.08 17.45 -11.86
C ARG A 170 -5.19 17.93 -13.00
N GLU A 171 -3.90 17.69 -12.88
CA GLU A 171 -2.90 17.90 -13.93
C GLU A 171 -2.75 16.65 -14.81
N ARG A 172 -3.46 15.58 -14.44
CA ARG A 172 -3.56 14.27 -15.08
C ARG A 172 -4.98 13.72 -14.99
#